data_AF-A0A966NIA3-F1
#
_entry.id   AF-A0A966NIA3-F1
#
_cell.length_a   1.000
_cell.length_b   1.000
_cell.length_c   1.000
_cell.angle_alpha   90.00
_cell.angle_beta   90.00
_cell.angle_gamma   90.00
#
_symmetry.space_group_name_H-M   'P 1'
#
loop_
_entity.id
_entity.type
_entity.pdbx_description
1 polymer ?
#
loop_
_entity_poly.entity_id
_entity_poly.type
_entity_poly.pdbx_seq_one_letter_code
_entity_poly.pdbx_strand_id
1 'polypeptide(L)'
;MITTSGVQSYSDRVQLVADTKIVARSISFSTVAGFSKQLALEPSEPIILDGANFTGLRGLSVKGSATLTGSFSVMESLAFLGPAFHDPFYRVSLASDTVLNAPAITVNGLVDGRWYQLECLGDTVFGSAVSGLARLTVSGQVSLAGDVSTLLDQVYDDQVTLAADVFLSGTSGSFSNGVDAAGHALGLLFSEDMVLDPTVFANLGGFTAGGGGTTTLVAGLTSTGTGYVTFADDVLVESDVIIRAGEGVVSFGGAVQGGGQSVQTVTTAYTIFAKPVVLRSLDVAGGAAVIGLSATDAVTIDTSDTQVFAQDAVITGTVVLTAGGGFSFQGPVTGNGGLTLRSDQTTTFDGFVLLGSLHTDAGGTTVVNTASITTTDPNTLEFGDPVILTRNTNFSAGAGDLIFRSTVDGPFALNAFSQGSTIFGGVVGGTDPLAQVATDFGGTTALDGGRVVTSGMQSYGDAVVLGADTLLSGATLRFAGTVDGAFALEANATVETAFSGAVGGVTKLASLSTDAGGTVSLQSVATSGPQRYSDDVVTLAGDYSTSDAPFTVDRVTMLAGATTVATGNGAITFGGTV
;
A
#
# COMPACT_ATOMS: atom_id res chain seq x y z
N MET A 1 7.73 58.80 -29.60
CA MET A 1 8.73 58.21 -28.68
C MET A 1 9.51 59.35 -28.06
N ILE A 2 9.66 59.37 -26.74
CA ILE A 2 10.38 60.37 -25.96
C ILE A 2 11.46 59.63 -25.17
N THR A 3 12.74 59.93 -25.43
CA THR A 3 13.87 59.20 -24.82
C THR A 3 14.79 60.16 -24.11
N THR A 4 15.10 59.89 -22.85
CA THR A 4 16.12 60.60 -22.06
C THR A 4 16.94 59.60 -21.25
N SER A 5 18.16 59.97 -20.85
CA SER A 5 18.99 59.18 -19.93
C SER A 5 18.76 59.52 -18.45
N GLY A 6 17.94 60.55 -18.17
CA GLY A 6 17.72 61.11 -16.85
C GLY A 6 16.30 60.89 -16.34
N VAL A 7 15.83 61.82 -15.50
CA VAL A 7 14.47 61.78 -14.92
C VAL A 7 13.50 62.53 -15.84
N GLN A 8 12.32 61.94 -16.06
CA GLN A 8 11.18 62.63 -16.66
C GLN A 8 10.08 62.77 -15.60
N SER A 9 9.74 64.00 -15.23
CA SER A 9 8.68 64.30 -14.27
C SER A 9 7.66 65.23 -14.91
N TYR A 10 6.41 64.80 -14.91
CA TYR A 10 5.28 65.53 -15.46
C TYR A 10 4.37 65.95 -14.30
N SER A 11 4.55 67.18 -13.81
CA SER A 11 3.88 67.68 -12.61
C SER A 11 2.44 68.16 -12.86
N ASP A 12 2.11 68.53 -14.10
CA ASP A 12 0.77 68.92 -14.52
C ASP A 12 0.08 67.80 -15.33
N ARG A 13 -1.21 67.97 -15.61
CA ARG A 13 -2.00 67.02 -16.41
C ARG A 13 -1.39 66.79 -17.79
N VAL A 14 -1.05 65.55 -18.09
CA VAL A 14 -0.59 65.11 -19.41
C VAL A 14 -1.77 64.64 -20.25
N GLN A 15 -1.87 65.12 -21.49
CA GLN A 15 -2.85 64.64 -22.48
C GLN A 15 -2.11 63.93 -23.61
N LEU A 16 -2.48 62.68 -23.88
CA LEU A 16 -1.92 61.95 -25.01
C LEU A 16 -2.66 62.32 -26.30
N VAL A 17 -1.94 62.91 -27.25
CA VAL A 17 -2.46 63.22 -28.60
C VAL A 17 -2.18 62.10 -29.60
N ALA A 18 -1.25 61.20 -29.29
CA ALA A 18 -0.87 60.04 -30.07
C ALA A 18 -0.38 58.90 -29.15
N ASP A 19 -0.27 57.70 -29.70
CA ASP A 19 0.36 56.59 -29.01
C ASP A 19 1.81 56.97 -28.64
N THR A 20 2.15 56.83 -27.36
CA THR A 20 3.33 57.44 -26.77
C THR A 20 4.17 56.39 -26.06
N LYS A 21 5.47 56.37 -26.39
CA LYS A 21 6.48 55.58 -25.70
C LYS A 21 7.48 56.50 -25.01
N ILE A 22 7.74 56.29 -23.73
CA ILE A 22 8.67 57.08 -22.91
C ILE A 22 9.75 56.15 -22.37
N VAL A 23 11.01 56.50 -22.63
CA VAL A 23 12.19 55.80 -22.13
C VAL A 23 12.98 56.79 -21.27
N ALA A 24 13.23 56.46 -20.00
CA ALA A 24 13.95 57.33 -19.06
C ALA A 24 14.63 56.51 -17.96
N ARG A 25 15.46 57.14 -17.13
CA ARG A 25 15.93 56.50 -15.89
C ARG A 25 14.77 56.33 -14.90
N SER A 26 14.05 57.42 -14.64
CA SER A 26 12.87 57.46 -13.78
C SER A 26 11.77 58.27 -14.48
N ILE A 27 10.52 57.83 -14.33
CA ILE A 27 9.34 58.45 -14.94
C ILE A 27 8.31 58.69 -13.83
N SER A 28 7.71 59.89 -13.77
CA SER A 28 6.63 60.20 -12.83
C SER A 28 5.57 61.10 -13.49
N PHE A 29 4.32 60.87 -13.14
CA PHE A 29 3.17 61.65 -13.61
C PHE A 29 2.31 62.10 -12.43
N SER A 30 1.76 63.31 -12.51
CA SER A 30 0.63 63.70 -11.65
C SER A 30 -0.67 63.11 -12.17
N THR A 31 -1.05 63.36 -13.43
CA THR A 31 -2.20 62.73 -14.09
C THR A 31 -1.96 62.57 -15.60
N VAL A 32 -2.55 61.54 -16.19
CA VAL A 32 -2.51 61.22 -17.61
C VAL A 32 -3.94 60.98 -18.12
N ALA A 33 -4.35 61.78 -19.10
CA ALA A 33 -5.55 61.57 -19.88
C ALA A 33 -5.18 60.95 -21.23
N GLY A 34 -5.58 59.69 -21.43
CA GLY A 34 -5.17 58.85 -22.54
C GLY A 34 -5.89 59.09 -23.85
N PHE A 35 -7.16 59.53 -23.84
CA PHE A 35 -8.00 59.70 -25.05
C PHE A 35 -7.90 58.53 -26.06
N SER A 36 -8.01 57.29 -25.55
CA SER A 36 -7.90 56.05 -26.32
C SER A 36 -6.54 55.86 -27.03
N LYS A 37 -5.46 56.37 -26.43
CA LYS A 37 -4.08 56.14 -26.88
C LYS A 37 -3.34 55.13 -26.00
N GLN A 38 -2.32 54.53 -26.57
CA GLN A 38 -1.40 53.62 -25.89
C GLN A 38 -0.28 54.41 -25.20
N LEU A 39 0.08 54.00 -23.98
CA LEU A 39 1.23 54.51 -23.25
C LEU A 39 2.19 53.38 -22.93
N ALA A 40 3.43 53.46 -23.44
CA ALA A 40 4.50 52.53 -23.11
C ALA A 40 5.58 53.25 -22.29
N LEU A 41 5.92 52.70 -21.13
CA LEU A 41 6.92 53.22 -20.20
C LEU A 41 8.07 52.21 -20.11
N GLU A 42 9.29 52.66 -20.34
CA GLU A 42 10.51 51.83 -20.17
C GLU A 42 11.49 52.55 -19.24
N PRO A 43 11.24 52.55 -17.92
CA PRO A 43 12.16 53.08 -16.95
C PRO A 43 13.34 52.12 -16.71
N SER A 44 14.53 52.64 -16.41
CA SER A 44 15.66 51.80 -15.99
C SER A 44 15.76 51.60 -14.47
N GLU A 45 15.08 52.43 -13.69
CA GLU A 45 14.89 52.28 -12.24
C GLU A 45 13.43 51.90 -11.93
N PRO A 46 13.12 51.30 -10.76
CA PRO A 46 11.76 50.97 -10.39
C PRO A 46 10.82 52.19 -10.45
N ILE A 47 9.65 52.02 -11.05
CA ILE A 47 8.63 53.06 -11.18
C ILE A 47 7.50 52.86 -10.16
N ILE A 48 6.99 53.95 -9.60
CA ILE A 48 5.77 53.92 -8.77
C ILE A 48 4.62 54.46 -9.63
N LEU A 49 3.54 53.70 -9.71
CA LEU A 49 2.37 54.03 -10.48
C LEU A 49 1.15 54.01 -9.56
N ASP A 50 0.40 55.11 -9.57
CA ASP A 50 -0.92 55.19 -8.97
C ASP A 50 -1.96 55.11 -10.09
N GLY A 51 -2.80 54.08 -10.07
CA GLY A 51 -3.84 53.85 -11.05
C GLY A 51 -4.83 55.00 -11.16
N ALA A 52 -5.07 55.74 -10.08
CA ALA A 52 -5.93 56.93 -10.07
C ALA A 52 -5.39 58.06 -10.99
N ASN A 53 -4.09 58.03 -11.29
CA ASN A 53 -3.46 59.02 -12.16
C ASN A 53 -3.71 58.74 -13.65
N PHE A 54 -4.26 57.59 -14.05
CA PHE A 54 -4.42 57.20 -15.44
C PHE A 54 -5.90 57.07 -15.82
N THR A 55 -6.34 57.82 -16.83
CA THR A 55 -7.74 57.78 -17.31
C THR A 55 -7.82 57.69 -18.81
N GLY A 56 -8.78 56.92 -19.33
CA GLY A 56 -9.10 56.85 -20.76
C GLY A 56 -7.95 56.37 -21.65
N LEU A 57 -7.03 55.54 -21.13
CA LEU A 57 -6.00 54.90 -21.94
C LEU A 57 -6.58 53.73 -22.74
N ARG A 58 -6.08 53.54 -23.96
CA ARG A 58 -6.33 52.31 -24.73
C ARG A 58 -5.54 51.15 -24.14
N GLY A 59 -4.29 51.39 -23.79
CA GLY A 59 -3.48 50.43 -23.05
C GLY A 59 -2.29 51.09 -22.38
N LEU A 60 -1.76 50.38 -21.38
CA LEU A 60 -0.58 50.79 -20.61
C LEU A 60 0.39 49.61 -20.58
N SER A 61 1.62 49.84 -21.04
CA SER A 61 2.71 48.88 -20.91
C SER A 61 3.86 49.49 -20.12
N VAL A 62 4.41 48.72 -19.19
CA VAL A 62 5.56 49.09 -18.38
C VAL A 62 6.62 48.01 -18.56
N LYS A 63 7.81 48.39 -19.01
CA LYS A 63 8.95 47.47 -19.15
C LYS A 63 10.00 47.81 -18.10
N GLY A 64 10.06 47.03 -17.04
CA GLY A 64 10.88 47.31 -15.84
C GLY A 64 10.05 47.26 -14.55
N SER A 65 10.72 47.14 -13.40
CA SER A 65 10.05 46.91 -12.12
C SER A 65 9.07 48.04 -11.79
N ALA A 66 7.87 47.67 -11.31
CA ALA A 66 6.81 48.62 -10.99
C ALA A 66 6.26 48.37 -9.59
N THR A 67 5.97 49.44 -8.86
CA THR A 67 5.14 49.42 -7.64
C THR A 67 3.78 50.00 -7.98
N LEU A 68 2.73 49.22 -7.79
CA LEU A 68 1.35 49.57 -8.13
C LEU A 68 0.60 50.02 -6.88
N THR A 69 -0.15 51.10 -7.03
CA THR A 69 -1.09 51.62 -6.03
C THR A 69 -2.42 51.90 -6.71
N GLY A 70 -3.54 51.59 -6.06
CA GLY A 70 -4.89 51.84 -6.59
C GLY A 70 -5.28 50.97 -7.80
N SER A 71 -6.34 51.37 -8.49
CA SER A 71 -6.95 50.61 -9.59
C SER A 71 -6.56 51.14 -10.96
N PHE A 72 -6.14 50.25 -11.87
CA PHE A 72 -5.79 50.57 -13.25
C PHE A 72 -6.92 50.13 -14.17
N SER A 73 -7.46 51.05 -14.98
CA SER A 73 -8.49 50.73 -15.97
C SER A 73 -8.13 51.25 -17.35
N VAL A 74 -8.08 50.35 -18.34
CA VAL A 74 -7.77 50.66 -19.75
C VAL A 74 -8.68 49.87 -20.69
N MET A 75 -8.77 50.29 -21.95
CA MET A 75 -9.76 49.76 -22.89
C MET A 75 -9.35 48.42 -23.56
N GLU A 76 -8.06 48.14 -23.70
CA GLU A 76 -7.54 46.96 -24.42
C GLU A 76 -6.56 46.14 -23.56
N SER A 77 -5.42 46.73 -23.14
CA SER A 77 -4.36 45.93 -22.52
C SER A 77 -3.56 46.64 -21.42
N LEU A 78 -3.31 45.88 -20.34
CA LEU A 78 -2.35 46.19 -19.28
C LEU A 78 -1.19 45.20 -19.36
N ALA A 79 0.04 45.69 -19.50
CA ALA A 79 1.21 44.82 -19.65
C ALA A 79 2.38 45.30 -18.79
N PHE A 80 2.68 44.57 -17.72
CA PHE A 80 3.87 44.75 -16.90
C PHE A 80 4.90 43.70 -17.30
N LEU A 81 5.89 44.12 -18.08
CA LEU A 81 6.82 43.26 -18.79
C LEU A 81 8.23 43.33 -18.20
N GLY A 82 8.86 42.16 -18.08
CA GLY A 82 10.28 42.07 -17.77
C GLY A 82 11.19 42.78 -18.80
N PRO A 83 12.42 43.18 -18.40
CA PRO A 83 13.43 43.62 -19.35
C PRO A 83 13.79 42.49 -20.34
N ALA A 84 14.46 42.82 -21.44
CA ALA A 84 14.83 41.83 -22.47
C ALA A 84 15.91 40.82 -22.00
N PHE A 85 16.48 41.03 -20.81
CA PHE A 85 17.46 40.15 -20.17
C PHE A 85 16.82 39.56 -18.92
N HIS A 86 17.16 38.31 -18.60
CA HIS A 86 16.63 37.60 -17.43
C HIS A 86 17.16 38.24 -16.14
N ASP A 87 16.42 39.22 -15.59
CA ASP A 87 16.72 39.85 -14.31
C ASP A 87 15.92 39.17 -13.20
N PRO A 88 16.57 38.39 -12.31
CA PRO A 88 15.89 37.70 -11.21
C PRO A 88 15.33 38.67 -10.15
N PHE A 89 15.64 39.96 -10.23
CA PHE A 89 15.12 41.00 -9.34
C PHE A 89 13.98 41.81 -9.94
N TYR A 90 13.56 41.54 -11.18
CA TYR A 90 12.38 42.18 -11.77
C TYR A 90 11.12 41.78 -10.98
N ARG A 91 10.38 42.80 -10.51
CA ARG A 91 9.18 42.61 -9.68
C ARG A 91 8.08 43.58 -10.04
N VAL A 92 6.85 43.10 -9.90
CA VAL A 92 5.65 43.94 -9.83
C VAL A 92 5.14 43.87 -8.39
N SER A 93 5.40 44.93 -7.63
CA SER A 93 5.04 45.00 -6.21
C SER A 93 3.74 45.76 -6.01
N LEU A 94 2.93 45.36 -5.02
CA LEU A 94 1.77 46.14 -4.60
C LEU A 94 2.12 47.03 -3.40
N ALA A 95 1.53 48.23 -3.36
CA ALA A 95 1.58 49.14 -2.22
C ALA A 95 0.20 49.41 -1.59
N SER A 96 -0.86 48.89 -2.22
CA SER A 96 -2.23 48.87 -1.73
C SER A 96 -2.97 47.71 -2.40
N ASP A 97 -4.21 47.44 -1.95
CA ASP A 97 -5.13 46.63 -2.73
C ASP A 97 -5.25 47.23 -4.14
N THR A 98 -5.15 46.36 -5.15
CA THR A 98 -4.95 46.74 -6.54
C THR A 98 -5.93 45.99 -7.42
N VAL A 99 -6.64 46.74 -8.28
CA VAL A 99 -7.51 46.17 -9.31
C VAL A 99 -6.92 46.46 -10.68
N LEU A 100 -6.67 45.44 -11.47
CA LEU A 100 -6.26 45.53 -12.87
C LEU A 100 -7.48 45.25 -13.74
N ASN A 101 -8.00 46.27 -14.43
CA ASN A 101 -9.19 46.18 -15.26
C ASN A 101 -8.85 46.46 -16.72
N ALA A 102 -8.72 45.38 -17.50
CA ALA A 102 -8.45 45.42 -18.93
C ALA A 102 -8.84 44.08 -19.55
N PRO A 103 -9.33 44.03 -20.80
CA PRO A 103 -9.60 42.78 -21.49
C PRO A 103 -8.40 41.82 -21.51
N ALA A 104 -7.18 42.34 -21.70
CA ALA A 104 -5.94 41.57 -21.63
C ALA A 104 -4.99 42.14 -20.58
N ILE A 105 -4.57 41.30 -19.64
CA ILE A 105 -3.65 41.62 -18.54
C ILE A 105 -2.44 40.69 -18.66
N THR A 106 -1.24 41.24 -18.65
CA THR A 106 0.00 40.45 -18.67
C THR A 106 0.94 40.97 -17.60
N VAL A 107 1.36 40.08 -16.72
CA VAL A 107 2.32 40.34 -15.65
C VAL A 107 3.48 39.35 -15.80
N ASN A 108 4.49 39.75 -16.57
CA ASN A 108 5.65 38.91 -16.89
C ASN A 108 6.81 39.21 -15.94
N GLY A 109 6.64 38.73 -14.71
CA GLY A 109 7.68 38.57 -13.70
C GLY A 109 7.10 38.53 -12.29
N LEU A 110 7.97 38.39 -11.29
CA LEU A 110 7.55 38.05 -9.93
C LEU A 110 6.59 39.09 -9.36
N VAL A 111 5.38 38.66 -9.02
CA VAL A 111 4.43 39.49 -8.29
C VAL A 111 4.75 39.40 -6.80
N ASP A 112 4.98 40.55 -6.18
CA ASP A 112 5.18 40.72 -4.74
C ASP A 112 3.98 41.48 -4.17
N GLY A 113 3.01 40.73 -3.65
CA GLY A 113 1.77 41.27 -3.15
C GLY A 113 1.90 42.11 -1.88
N ARG A 114 2.99 41.96 -1.10
CA ARG A 114 3.18 42.61 0.21
C ARG A 114 1.96 42.57 1.14
N TRP A 115 1.23 41.47 1.08
CA TRP A 115 0.01 41.14 1.79
C TRP A 115 -1.22 41.98 1.39
N TYR A 116 -1.20 42.58 0.20
CA TYR A 116 -2.35 43.25 -0.40
C TYR A 116 -3.14 42.30 -1.30
N GLN A 117 -4.37 42.70 -1.62
CA GLN A 117 -5.23 41.98 -2.55
C GLN A 117 -4.94 42.39 -4.00
N LEU A 118 -5.00 41.41 -4.90
CA LEU A 118 -4.94 41.63 -6.34
C LEU A 118 -6.20 41.07 -7.00
N GLU A 119 -6.92 41.95 -7.70
CA GLU A 119 -8.07 41.58 -8.52
C GLU A 119 -7.76 41.88 -9.99
N CYS A 120 -7.92 40.87 -10.85
CA CYS A 120 -7.72 40.98 -12.29
C CYS A 120 -9.06 40.78 -13.00
N LEU A 121 -9.57 41.87 -13.58
CA LEU A 121 -10.83 41.90 -14.33
C LEU A 121 -10.56 41.78 -15.83
N GLY A 122 -10.19 40.57 -16.27
CA GLY A 122 -9.93 40.20 -17.67
C GLY A 122 -8.94 39.04 -17.80
N ASP A 123 -8.66 38.66 -19.05
CA ASP A 123 -7.77 37.54 -19.34
C ASP A 123 -6.36 37.87 -18.87
N THR A 124 -5.80 37.03 -17.99
CA THR A 124 -4.59 37.35 -17.23
C THR A 124 -3.50 36.32 -17.49
N VAL A 125 -2.30 36.80 -17.83
CA VAL A 125 -1.09 35.97 -17.92
C VAL A 125 -0.15 36.33 -16.78
N PHE A 126 0.10 35.39 -15.87
CA PHE A 126 1.18 35.46 -14.90
C PHE A 126 2.38 34.68 -15.43
N GLY A 127 3.33 35.38 -16.04
CA GLY A 127 4.53 34.78 -16.65
C GLY A 127 5.62 34.36 -15.65
N SER A 128 5.35 34.45 -14.35
CA SER A 128 6.26 34.05 -13.27
C SER A 128 5.45 33.82 -11.99
N ALA A 129 6.14 33.49 -10.89
CA ALA A 129 5.50 33.25 -9.61
C ALA A 129 4.76 34.49 -9.08
N VAL A 130 3.69 34.24 -8.33
CA VAL A 130 2.89 35.24 -7.63
C VAL A 130 2.97 34.93 -6.15
N SER A 131 3.43 35.89 -5.35
CA SER A 131 3.74 35.62 -3.95
C SER A 131 3.36 36.77 -3.03
N GLY A 132 3.17 36.46 -1.76
CA GLY A 132 2.91 37.46 -0.73
C GLY A 132 1.62 38.25 -0.96
N LEU A 133 0.62 37.68 -1.63
CA LEU A 133 -0.70 38.32 -1.73
C LEU A 133 -1.54 37.98 -0.50
N ALA A 134 -2.44 38.88 -0.08
CA ALA A 134 -3.50 38.50 0.85
C ALA A 134 -4.51 37.59 0.15
N ARG A 135 -5.04 38.02 -0.99
CA ARG A 135 -6.01 37.28 -1.82
C ARG A 135 -5.73 37.56 -3.29
N LEU A 136 -5.97 36.56 -4.14
CA LEU A 136 -5.97 36.70 -5.59
C LEU A 136 -7.36 36.39 -6.13
N THR A 137 -7.88 37.27 -6.99
CA THR A 137 -9.11 37.03 -7.75
C THR A 137 -8.87 37.32 -9.22
N VAL A 138 -9.18 36.36 -10.09
CA VAL A 138 -9.10 36.52 -11.55
C VAL A 138 -10.43 36.14 -12.18
N SER A 139 -11.06 37.11 -12.84
CA SER A 139 -12.41 36.92 -13.40
C SER A 139 -12.43 36.42 -14.85
N GLY A 140 -11.32 36.55 -15.58
CA GLY A 140 -11.15 36.07 -16.95
C GLY A 140 -10.24 34.83 -17.00
N GLN A 141 -9.93 34.34 -18.20
CA GLN A 141 -9.04 33.20 -18.35
C GLN A 141 -7.66 33.52 -17.77
N VAL A 142 -7.03 32.55 -17.11
CA VAL A 142 -5.70 32.77 -16.52
C VAL A 142 -4.67 31.77 -17.03
N SER A 143 -3.49 32.26 -17.40
CA SER A 143 -2.32 31.42 -17.66
C SER A 143 -1.29 31.59 -16.55
N LEU A 144 -0.88 30.48 -15.93
CA LEU A 144 0.07 30.46 -14.82
C LEU A 144 1.37 29.78 -15.24
N ALA A 145 2.49 30.50 -15.14
CA ALA A 145 3.84 30.00 -15.46
C ALA A 145 4.74 29.83 -14.22
N GLY A 146 4.16 29.91 -13.01
CA GLY A 146 4.86 29.69 -11.75
C GLY A 146 3.91 29.64 -10.57
N ASP A 147 4.45 29.26 -9.41
CA ASP A 147 3.68 29.07 -8.18
C ASP A 147 2.91 30.32 -7.77
N VAL A 148 1.73 30.11 -7.18
CA VAL A 148 0.88 31.17 -6.63
C VAL A 148 0.68 30.93 -5.14
N SER A 149 1.13 31.89 -4.33
CA SER A 149 0.99 31.84 -2.88
C SER A 149 0.25 33.06 -2.34
N THR A 150 -0.84 32.79 -1.64
CA THR A 150 -1.68 33.76 -0.93
C THR A 150 -1.73 33.46 0.56
N LEU A 151 -2.04 34.46 1.38
CA LEU A 151 -2.34 34.25 2.80
C LEU A 151 -3.75 33.70 3.02
N LEU A 152 -4.70 34.17 2.20
CA LEU A 152 -6.11 33.78 2.20
C LEU A 152 -6.43 33.04 0.88
N ASP A 153 -7.64 33.23 0.39
CA ASP A 153 -8.19 32.48 -0.74
C ASP A 153 -7.60 32.88 -2.10
N GLN A 154 -7.68 31.94 -3.04
CA GLN A 154 -7.50 32.16 -4.46
C GLN A 154 -8.82 31.88 -5.18
N VAL A 155 -9.27 32.82 -6.01
CA VAL A 155 -10.53 32.70 -6.76
C VAL A 155 -10.24 32.85 -8.24
N TYR A 156 -10.54 31.79 -8.99
CA TYR A 156 -10.45 31.75 -10.45
C TYR A 156 -11.85 31.47 -11.01
N ASP A 157 -12.47 32.52 -11.56
CA ASP A 157 -13.86 32.42 -12.03
C ASP A 157 -13.96 31.82 -13.44
N ASP A 158 -12.88 31.81 -14.21
CA ASP A 158 -12.80 31.25 -15.56
C ASP A 158 -11.65 30.21 -15.67
N GLN A 159 -11.43 29.64 -16.85
CA GLN A 159 -10.46 28.60 -17.13
C GLN A 159 -9.04 28.98 -16.66
N VAL A 160 -8.41 28.10 -15.89
CA VAL A 160 -6.98 28.15 -15.58
C VAL A 160 -6.21 27.28 -16.57
N THR A 161 -5.12 27.78 -17.13
CA THR A 161 -4.19 27.02 -17.97
C THR A 161 -2.76 27.09 -17.42
N LEU A 162 -2.13 25.94 -17.26
CA LEU A 162 -0.74 25.90 -16.80
C LEU A 162 0.23 26.02 -17.98
N ALA A 163 1.23 26.88 -17.84
CA ALA A 163 2.36 27.05 -18.78
C ALA A 163 3.68 26.46 -18.24
N ALA A 164 3.65 25.97 -17.00
CA ALA A 164 4.72 25.26 -16.31
C ALA A 164 4.10 24.40 -15.20
N ASP A 165 4.90 23.64 -14.48
CA ASP A 165 4.46 23.03 -13.22
C ASP A 165 4.14 24.14 -12.20
N VAL A 166 2.99 24.05 -11.53
CA VAL A 166 2.48 25.11 -10.65
C VAL A 166 1.94 24.52 -9.35
N PHE A 167 2.39 25.08 -8.24
CA PHE A 167 1.79 24.89 -6.92
C PHE A 167 0.98 26.13 -6.51
N LEU A 168 -0.27 25.90 -6.13
CA LEU A 168 -1.20 26.90 -5.60
C LEU A 168 -1.30 26.70 -4.09
N SER A 169 -1.09 27.76 -3.31
CA SER A 169 -1.14 27.69 -1.84
C SER A 169 -1.86 28.87 -1.21
N GLY A 170 -2.54 28.62 -0.11
CA GLY A 170 -3.30 29.62 0.64
C GLY A 170 -4.31 28.99 1.59
N THR A 171 -5.35 29.72 1.94
CA THR A 171 -6.43 29.18 2.78
C THR A 171 -7.35 28.25 1.99
N SER A 172 -7.85 28.71 0.85
CA SER A 172 -8.72 27.93 -0.05
C SER A 172 -8.50 28.31 -1.52
N GLY A 173 -8.92 27.45 -2.45
CA GLY A 173 -8.86 27.67 -3.89
C GLY A 173 -10.20 27.37 -4.57
N SER A 174 -10.67 28.25 -5.45
CA SER A 174 -11.90 28.07 -6.24
C SER A 174 -11.59 28.09 -7.73
N PHE A 175 -12.07 27.08 -8.45
CA PHE A 175 -11.80 26.84 -9.89
C PHE A 175 -13.11 26.60 -10.64
N SER A 176 -13.94 27.63 -10.80
CA SER A 176 -15.33 27.48 -11.25
C SER A 176 -15.49 26.90 -12.66
N ASN A 177 -14.52 27.16 -13.55
CA ASN A 177 -14.48 26.60 -14.91
C ASN A 177 -13.32 25.60 -15.12
N GLY A 178 -12.68 25.18 -14.03
CA GLY A 178 -11.66 24.14 -14.07
C GLY A 178 -10.25 24.59 -14.43
N VAL A 179 -9.34 23.61 -14.49
CA VAL A 179 -7.92 23.77 -14.76
C VAL A 179 -7.50 22.82 -15.87
N ASP A 180 -6.94 23.36 -16.95
CA ASP A 180 -6.18 22.59 -17.94
C ASP A 180 -4.70 22.66 -17.59
N ALA A 181 -4.15 21.54 -17.13
CA ALA A 181 -2.75 21.47 -16.77
C ALA A 181 -1.83 21.36 -17.99
N ALA A 182 -2.35 21.15 -19.20
CA ALA A 182 -1.57 21.06 -20.44
C ALA A 182 -0.36 20.09 -20.37
N GLY A 183 -0.46 19.03 -19.56
CA GLY A 183 0.61 18.06 -19.31
C GLY A 183 1.61 18.45 -18.21
N HIS A 184 1.38 19.54 -17.49
CA HIS A 184 2.16 19.97 -16.34
C HIS A 184 1.64 19.40 -15.01
N ALA A 185 2.47 19.48 -13.97
CA ALA A 185 2.07 19.12 -12.62
C ALA A 185 1.26 20.26 -11.97
N LEU A 186 0.15 19.90 -11.33
CA LEU A 186 -0.66 20.80 -10.51
C LEU A 186 -0.57 20.40 -9.04
N GLY A 187 -0.14 21.32 -8.19
CA GLY A 187 -0.22 21.19 -6.75
C GLY A 187 -1.28 22.11 -6.15
N LEU A 188 -2.19 21.56 -5.36
CA LEU A 188 -3.17 22.30 -4.57
C LEU A 188 -2.81 22.12 -3.08
N LEU A 189 -2.19 23.14 -2.49
CA LEU A 189 -1.63 23.16 -1.13
C LEU A 189 -2.40 24.15 -0.25
N PHE A 190 -3.67 23.86 0.00
CA PHE A 190 -4.58 24.72 0.76
C PHE A 190 -4.75 24.21 2.19
N SER A 191 -4.79 25.14 3.16
CA SER A 191 -4.81 24.78 4.58
C SER A 191 -6.18 24.39 5.11
N GLU A 192 -7.27 24.79 4.46
CA GLU A 192 -8.63 24.36 4.79
C GLU A 192 -9.01 23.08 4.04
N ASP A 193 -10.09 22.44 4.49
CA ASP A 193 -10.66 21.27 3.82
C ASP A 193 -11.01 21.61 2.35
N MET A 194 -10.63 20.72 1.43
CA MET A 194 -10.79 20.90 0.00
C MET A 194 -11.71 19.83 -0.56
N VAL A 195 -12.89 20.24 -1.07
CA VAL A 195 -13.69 19.36 -1.93
C VAL A 195 -13.12 19.40 -3.33
N LEU A 196 -12.41 18.34 -3.68
CA LEU A 196 -11.88 18.13 -5.01
C LEU A 196 -12.94 17.43 -5.85
N ASP A 197 -13.41 18.11 -6.89
CA ASP A 197 -14.09 17.50 -8.02
C ASP A 197 -13.09 17.34 -9.18
N PRO A 198 -12.43 16.18 -9.32
CA PRO A 198 -11.51 15.90 -10.41
C PRO A 198 -12.05 16.16 -11.82
N THR A 199 -13.37 16.19 -12.02
CA THR A 199 -13.94 16.40 -13.36
C THR A 199 -13.66 17.78 -13.93
N VAL A 200 -13.30 18.75 -13.07
CA VAL A 200 -12.90 20.09 -13.51
C VAL A 200 -11.41 20.19 -13.86
N PHE A 201 -10.63 19.12 -13.69
CA PHE A 201 -9.20 19.10 -14.00
C PHE A 201 -8.92 18.27 -15.26
N ALA A 202 -8.18 18.83 -16.22
CA ALA A 202 -7.85 18.20 -17.49
C ALA A 202 -6.34 18.17 -17.73
N ASN A 203 -5.90 17.18 -18.51
CA ASN A 203 -4.52 17.03 -19.00
C ASN A 203 -3.46 17.09 -17.89
N LEU A 204 -3.73 16.51 -16.73
CA LEU A 204 -2.78 16.46 -15.62
C LEU A 204 -1.54 15.65 -16.01
N GLY A 205 -0.36 16.27 -15.90
CA GLY A 205 0.94 15.61 -15.99
C GLY A 205 1.50 15.21 -14.61
N GLY A 206 0.78 15.53 -13.55
CA GLY A 206 1.05 15.17 -12.17
C GLY A 206 0.08 15.94 -11.27
N PHE A 207 -0.28 15.37 -10.13
CA PHE A 207 -1.22 15.99 -9.20
C PHE A 207 -0.77 15.80 -7.75
N THR A 208 -0.78 16.90 -7.00
CA THR A 208 -0.62 16.90 -5.54
C THR A 208 -1.78 17.64 -4.91
N ALA A 209 -2.43 17.03 -3.91
CA ALA A 209 -3.33 17.72 -3.00
C ALA A 209 -2.78 17.62 -1.57
N GLY A 210 -2.84 18.73 -0.82
CA GLY A 210 -2.47 18.80 0.59
C GLY A 210 -2.58 20.22 1.15
N GLY A 211 -1.80 20.52 2.19
CA GLY A 211 -1.72 21.85 2.82
C GLY A 211 -2.16 21.91 4.29
N GLY A 212 -2.70 20.83 4.84
CA GLY A 212 -3.08 20.65 6.25
C GLY A 212 -4.57 20.39 6.50
N GLY A 213 -5.41 20.49 5.47
CA GLY A 213 -6.85 20.16 5.52
C GLY A 213 -7.17 18.75 5.02
N THR A 214 -8.43 18.35 5.09
CA THR A 214 -8.91 17.09 4.50
C THR A 214 -9.19 17.29 3.01
N THR A 215 -8.70 16.39 2.15
CA THR A 215 -9.07 16.35 0.73
C THR A 215 -10.28 15.44 0.52
N THR A 216 -11.43 16.00 0.19
CA THR A 216 -12.64 15.23 -0.15
C THR A 216 -12.67 14.94 -1.66
N LEU A 217 -12.77 13.67 -2.04
CA LEU A 217 -12.91 13.20 -3.41
C LEU A 217 -14.37 12.87 -3.73
N VAL A 218 -14.94 13.57 -4.72
CA VAL A 218 -16.30 13.30 -5.23
C VAL A 218 -16.31 12.62 -6.61
N ALA A 219 -15.14 12.42 -7.23
CA ALA A 219 -14.97 11.68 -8.48
C ALA A 219 -13.54 11.11 -8.60
N GLY A 220 -13.30 10.28 -9.62
CA GLY A 220 -11.98 9.74 -9.93
C GLY A 220 -11.06 10.75 -10.62
N LEU A 221 -9.74 10.61 -10.43
CA LEU A 221 -8.71 11.50 -10.96
C LEU A 221 -7.81 10.75 -11.96
N THR A 222 -7.41 11.41 -13.05
CA THR A 222 -6.49 10.84 -14.04
C THR A 222 -5.33 11.78 -14.33
N SER A 223 -4.12 11.31 -14.01
CA SER A 223 -2.87 11.86 -14.51
C SER A 223 -2.34 10.99 -15.66
N THR A 224 -1.71 11.61 -16.66
CA THR A 224 -1.23 10.95 -17.89
C THR A 224 0.30 10.90 -17.99
N GLY A 225 0.82 10.01 -18.83
CA GLY A 225 2.26 9.86 -19.07
C GLY A 225 3.04 9.40 -17.83
N THR A 226 4.12 10.13 -17.52
CA THR A 226 4.98 9.91 -16.35
C THR A 226 4.45 10.56 -15.06
N GLY A 227 3.20 11.05 -15.07
CA GLY A 227 2.65 11.83 -13.98
C GLY A 227 2.26 11.01 -12.76
N TYR A 228 2.27 11.63 -11.58
CA TYR A 228 1.95 10.99 -10.31
C TYR A 228 0.63 11.54 -9.73
N VAL A 229 0.07 10.87 -8.73
CA VAL A 229 -1.02 11.39 -7.91
C VAL A 229 -0.64 11.25 -6.45
N THR A 230 -0.59 12.37 -5.72
CA THR A 230 -0.26 12.38 -4.29
C THR A 230 -1.32 13.13 -3.51
N PHE A 231 -1.85 12.48 -2.48
CA PHE A 231 -2.65 13.10 -1.43
C PHE A 231 -1.77 13.14 -0.17
N ALA A 232 -1.27 14.31 0.19
CA ALA A 232 -0.36 14.48 1.32
C ALA A 232 -1.07 14.46 2.67
N ASP A 233 -2.34 14.88 2.70
CA ASP A 233 -3.17 14.93 3.90
C ASP A 233 -4.20 13.79 3.93
N ASP A 234 -5.10 13.84 4.92
CA ASP A 234 -6.22 12.90 5.03
C ASP A 234 -7.17 13.06 3.83
N VAL A 235 -7.74 11.93 3.39
CA VAL A 235 -8.63 11.84 2.24
C VAL A 235 -9.99 11.33 2.69
N LEU A 236 -11.05 12.08 2.36
CA LEU A 236 -12.43 11.64 2.46
C LEU A 236 -12.95 11.26 1.08
N VAL A 237 -13.60 10.11 0.93
CA VAL A 237 -14.14 9.61 -0.34
C VAL A 237 -15.66 9.57 -0.23
N GLU A 238 -16.34 10.38 -1.04
CA GLU A 238 -17.80 10.51 -1.02
C GLU A 238 -18.51 9.78 -2.17
N SER A 239 -17.77 9.30 -3.16
CA SER A 239 -18.24 8.48 -4.28
C SER A 239 -17.24 7.39 -4.63
N ASP A 240 -17.63 6.41 -5.44
CA ASP A 240 -16.67 5.44 -5.98
C ASP A 240 -15.66 6.14 -6.89
N VAL A 241 -14.36 5.99 -6.59
CA VAL A 241 -13.29 6.69 -7.32
C VAL A 241 -12.30 5.73 -7.94
N ILE A 242 -11.83 6.12 -9.14
CA ILE A 242 -10.70 5.51 -9.82
C ILE A 242 -9.59 6.55 -9.91
N ILE A 243 -8.43 6.26 -9.35
CA ILE A 243 -7.25 7.11 -9.39
C ILE A 243 -6.24 6.51 -10.36
N ARG A 244 -5.94 7.22 -11.45
CA ARG A 244 -5.03 6.78 -12.50
C ARG A 244 -3.78 7.66 -12.53
N ALA A 245 -2.60 7.04 -12.55
CA ALA A 245 -1.32 7.74 -12.59
C ALA A 245 -0.36 7.25 -13.69
N GLY A 246 -0.81 6.48 -14.68
CA GLY A 246 0.08 6.04 -15.77
C GLY A 246 1.34 5.35 -15.24
N GLU A 247 2.52 5.92 -15.52
CA GLU A 247 3.82 5.42 -15.04
C GLU A 247 4.28 5.97 -13.67
N GLY A 248 3.54 6.92 -13.07
CA GLY A 248 3.88 7.52 -11.79
C GLY A 248 3.16 6.90 -10.59
N VAL A 249 3.61 7.26 -9.39
CA VAL A 249 3.11 6.72 -8.12
C VAL A 249 1.73 7.28 -7.77
N VAL A 250 0.87 6.45 -7.16
CA VAL A 250 -0.31 6.89 -6.41
C VAL A 250 0.03 6.83 -4.92
N SER A 251 -0.02 7.95 -4.21
CA SER A 251 0.39 8.02 -2.80
C SER A 251 -0.69 8.62 -1.92
N PHE A 252 -1.02 7.91 -0.84
CA PHE A 252 -1.87 8.38 0.25
C PHE A 252 -1.01 8.55 1.51
N GLY A 253 -0.66 9.80 1.82
CA GLY A 253 0.13 10.19 2.98
C GLY A 253 -0.68 10.24 4.29
N GLY A 254 -1.93 10.69 4.21
CA GLY A 254 -2.88 10.69 5.32
C GLY A 254 -3.83 9.48 5.33
N ALA A 255 -4.73 9.45 6.30
CA ALA A 255 -5.76 8.43 6.42
C ALA A 255 -6.78 8.54 5.27
N VAL A 256 -7.30 7.41 4.81
CA VAL A 256 -8.32 7.36 3.74
C VAL A 256 -9.63 6.88 4.34
N GLN A 257 -10.67 7.70 4.27
CA GLN A 257 -11.98 7.43 4.85
C GLN A 257 -13.06 7.45 3.77
N GLY A 258 -13.91 6.43 3.74
CA GLY A 258 -14.99 6.34 2.77
C GLY A 258 -15.75 5.04 2.91
N GLY A 259 -16.09 4.63 4.13
CA GLY A 259 -16.58 3.27 4.44
C GLY A 259 -17.77 2.74 3.62
N GLY A 260 -18.47 3.59 2.86
CA GLY A 260 -19.51 3.19 1.89
C GLY A 260 -19.08 3.17 0.42
N GLN A 261 -17.84 3.55 0.11
CA GLN A 261 -17.31 3.82 -1.22
C GLN A 261 -16.10 2.94 -1.55
N SER A 262 -15.89 2.73 -2.85
CA SER A 262 -14.79 1.97 -3.39
C SER A 262 -13.66 2.88 -3.89
N VAL A 263 -12.41 2.47 -3.66
CA VAL A 263 -11.23 3.10 -4.27
C VAL A 263 -10.54 2.06 -5.16
N GLN A 264 -10.36 2.41 -6.43
CA GLN A 264 -9.47 1.69 -7.33
C GLN A 264 -8.26 2.57 -7.67
N THR A 265 -7.05 2.05 -7.57
CA THR A 265 -5.85 2.71 -8.09
C THR A 265 -5.37 2.00 -9.35
N VAL A 266 -4.89 2.76 -10.34
CA VAL A 266 -4.36 2.24 -11.60
C VAL A 266 -3.04 2.94 -11.95
N THR A 267 -1.93 2.23 -11.78
CA THR A 267 -0.56 2.72 -12.07
C THR A 267 0.31 1.57 -12.54
N THR A 268 1.43 1.81 -13.22
CA THR A 268 2.48 0.80 -13.45
C THR A 268 3.63 0.88 -12.45
N ALA A 269 3.65 1.91 -11.59
CA ALA A 269 4.65 2.11 -10.55
C ALA A 269 4.18 1.54 -9.20
N TYR A 270 3.89 2.39 -8.22
CA TYR A 270 3.48 1.98 -6.87
C TYR A 270 2.20 2.65 -6.43
N THR A 271 1.36 1.91 -5.71
CA THR A 271 0.33 2.50 -4.84
C THR A 271 0.81 2.42 -3.39
N ILE A 272 0.79 3.54 -2.68
CA ILE A 272 1.35 3.67 -1.33
C ILE A 272 0.25 4.03 -0.32
N PHE A 273 0.22 3.30 0.79
CA PHE A 273 -0.59 3.61 1.97
C PHE A 273 0.28 3.77 3.22
N ALA A 274 0.28 4.98 3.80
CA ALA A 274 1.08 5.31 4.98
C ALA A 274 0.29 5.32 6.30
N LYS A 275 -1.04 5.39 6.24
CA LYS A 275 -1.96 5.58 7.37
C LYS A 275 -3.22 4.72 7.21
N PRO A 276 -4.09 4.63 8.23
CA PRO A 276 -5.30 3.80 8.19
C PRO A 276 -6.21 4.10 7.00
N VAL A 277 -6.79 3.04 6.44
CA VAL A 277 -7.75 3.09 5.32
C VAL A 277 -9.05 2.41 5.73
N VAL A 278 -10.19 3.07 5.49
CA VAL A 278 -11.53 2.52 5.76
C VAL A 278 -12.43 2.75 4.55
N LEU A 279 -12.84 1.69 3.85
CA LEU A 279 -13.56 1.73 2.58
C LEU A 279 -14.63 0.64 2.49
N ARG A 280 -15.45 0.66 1.44
CA ARG A 280 -16.28 -0.49 1.04
C ARG A 280 -15.40 -1.55 0.38
N SER A 281 -14.62 -1.17 -0.63
CA SER A 281 -13.65 -2.05 -1.30
C SER A 281 -12.39 -1.30 -1.70
N LEU A 282 -11.28 -2.03 -1.79
CA LEU A 282 -10.00 -1.53 -2.26
C LEU A 282 -9.46 -2.45 -3.36
N ASP A 283 -9.21 -1.87 -4.54
CA ASP A 283 -8.59 -2.56 -5.68
C ASP A 283 -7.32 -1.82 -6.10
N VAL A 284 -6.16 -2.45 -5.92
CA VAL A 284 -4.87 -1.93 -6.37
C VAL A 284 -4.51 -2.62 -7.68
N ALA A 285 -4.79 -1.94 -8.79
CA ALA A 285 -4.59 -2.47 -10.13
C ALA A 285 -3.32 -1.90 -10.78
N GLY A 286 -2.49 -2.80 -11.31
CA GLY A 286 -1.20 -2.43 -11.90
C GLY A 286 -0.17 -1.94 -10.86
N GLY A 287 1.11 -1.94 -11.25
CA GLY A 287 2.20 -1.54 -10.36
C GLY A 287 2.29 -2.44 -9.14
N ALA A 288 3.03 -2.09 -8.10
CA ALA A 288 3.02 -2.82 -6.83
C ALA A 288 2.31 -2.02 -5.73
N ALA A 289 1.63 -2.72 -4.81
CA ALA A 289 1.12 -2.11 -3.58
C ALA A 289 2.25 -2.05 -2.54
N VAL A 290 2.46 -0.91 -1.91
CA VAL A 290 3.40 -0.75 -0.79
C VAL A 290 2.64 -0.27 0.43
N ILE A 291 2.64 -1.08 1.48
CA ILE A 291 1.82 -0.88 2.68
C ILE A 291 2.72 -0.85 3.92
N GLY A 292 2.42 0.06 4.85
CA GLY A 292 3.10 0.10 6.15
C GLY A 292 4.35 0.98 6.19
N LEU A 293 4.45 2.01 5.34
CA LEU A 293 5.65 2.84 5.21
C LEU A 293 6.05 3.64 6.48
N SER A 294 5.15 3.79 7.45
CA SER A 294 5.40 4.52 8.71
C SER A 294 5.49 3.57 9.89
N ALA A 295 6.69 3.06 10.20
CA ALA A 295 6.98 2.01 11.18
C ALA A 295 6.84 2.40 12.68
N THR A 296 6.03 3.42 13.02
CA THR A 296 5.73 3.75 14.43
C THR A 296 4.39 3.20 14.91
N ASP A 297 3.41 3.07 14.01
CA ASP A 297 2.08 2.52 14.30
C ASP A 297 1.73 1.44 13.27
N ALA A 298 0.89 0.48 13.67
CA ALA A 298 0.34 -0.47 12.73
C ALA A 298 -0.54 0.23 11.68
N VAL A 299 -0.42 -0.16 10.42
CA VAL A 299 -1.34 0.30 9.37
C VAL A 299 -2.52 -0.67 9.28
N THR A 300 -3.74 -0.13 9.37
CA THR A 300 -4.98 -0.89 9.20
C THR A 300 -5.65 -0.55 7.87
N ILE A 301 -6.14 -1.57 7.15
CA ILE A 301 -7.02 -1.38 5.99
C ILE A 301 -8.27 -2.20 6.23
N ASP A 302 -9.38 -1.51 6.49
CA ASP A 302 -10.68 -2.10 6.79
C ASP A 302 -11.63 -1.89 5.61
N THR A 303 -12.09 -2.99 5.01
CA THR A 303 -13.08 -2.99 3.91
C THR A 303 -14.32 -3.81 4.26
N SER A 304 -15.50 -3.43 3.78
CA SER A 304 -16.70 -4.27 3.92
C SER A 304 -16.77 -5.40 2.89
N ASP A 305 -16.13 -5.22 1.73
CA ASP A 305 -16.06 -6.17 0.62
C ASP A 305 -14.63 -6.68 0.44
N THR A 306 -14.39 -7.41 -0.66
CA THR A 306 -13.10 -8.00 -1.02
C THR A 306 -12.02 -6.94 -1.26
N GLN A 307 -10.79 -7.25 -0.82
CA GLN A 307 -9.58 -6.51 -1.20
C GLN A 307 -8.82 -7.27 -2.29
N VAL A 308 -8.45 -6.57 -3.36
CA VAL A 308 -7.71 -7.14 -4.49
C VAL A 308 -6.37 -6.44 -4.65
N PHE A 309 -5.30 -7.22 -4.61
CA PHE A 309 -3.94 -6.81 -4.95
C PHE A 309 -3.54 -7.58 -6.21
N ALA A 310 -3.77 -6.97 -7.38
CA ALA A 310 -3.59 -7.64 -8.67
C ALA A 310 -2.12 -7.96 -9.00
N GLN A 311 -1.19 -7.34 -8.28
CA GLN A 311 0.24 -7.40 -8.51
C GLN A 311 0.97 -7.56 -7.17
N ASP A 312 2.29 -7.40 -7.17
CA ASP A 312 3.13 -7.52 -5.98
C ASP A 312 2.62 -6.62 -4.84
N ALA A 313 2.53 -7.19 -3.64
CA ALA A 313 2.27 -6.46 -2.40
C ALA A 313 3.55 -6.45 -1.55
N VAL A 314 4.00 -5.28 -1.13
CA VAL A 314 5.20 -5.07 -0.31
C VAL A 314 4.79 -4.55 1.06
N ILE A 315 5.00 -5.36 2.09
CA ILE A 315 4.65 -5.11 3.47
C ILE A 315 5.90 -4.67 4.24
N THR A 316 5.96 -3.38 4.58
CA THR A 316 7.17 -2.75 5.16
C THR A 316 7.12 -2.54 6.68
N GLY A 317 5.93 -2.69 7.28
CA GLY A 317 5.70 -2.55 8.71
C GLY A 317 4.65 -3.56 9.21
N THR A 318 4.13 -3.36 10.42
CA THR A 318 3.00 -4.16 10.91
C THR A 318 1.72 -3.74 10.21
N VAL A 319 1.10 -4.65 9.48
CA VAL A 319 -0.11 -4.42 8.68
C VAL A 319 -1.22 -5.35 9.12
N VAL A 320 -2.41 -4.78 9.30
CA VAL A 320 -3.63 -5.50 9.57
C VAL A 320 -4.62 -5.19 8.46
N LEU A 321 -5.05 -6.22 7.74
CA LEU A 321 -6.12 -6.09 6.75
C LEU A 321 -7.38 -6.77 7.30
N THR A 322 -8.50 -6.05 7.32
CA THR A 322 -9.81 -6.60 7.66
C THR A 322 -10.72 -6.47 6.44
N ALA A 323 -11.38 -7.54 6.04
CA ALA A 323 -12.34 -7.52 4.95
C ALA A 323 -13.62 -8.28 5.36
N GLY A 324 -14.78 -7.66 5.13
CA GLY A 324 -16.05 -8.40 5.17
C GLY A 324 -16.19 -9.34 3.96
N GLY A 325 -15.50 -9.03 2.85
CA GLY A 325 -15.21 -9.97 1.76
C GLY A 325 -13.90 -10.72 1.97
N GLY A 326 -13.34 -11.31 0.91
CA GLY A 326 -12.07 -12.05 0.95
C GLY A 326 -10.83 -11.21 0.66
N PHE A 327 -9.68 -11.86 0.60
CA PHE A 327 -8.42 -11.26 0.12
C PHE A 327 -7.95 -11.99 -1.14
N SER A 328 -7.52 -11.25 -2.17
CA SER A 328 -6.91 -11.83 -3.38
C SER A 328 -5.55 -11.20 -3.62
N PHE A 329 -4.47 -11.96 -3.36
CA PHE A 329 -3.10 -11.60 -3.69
C PHE A 329 -2.67 -12.35 -4.95
N GLN A 330 -2.75 -11.67 -6.09
CA GLN A 330 -2.45 -12.26 -7.40
C GLN A 330 -0.94 -12.27 -7.71
N GLY A 331 -0.21 -11.29 -7.17
CA GLY A 331 1.25 -11.23 -7.20
C GLY A 331 1.91 -11.72 -5.90
N PRO A 332 3.26 -11.74 -5.85
CA PRO A 332 4.02 -12.02 -4.64
C PRO A 332 3.67 -11.07 -3.48
N VAL A 333 3.67 -11.60 -2.25
CA VAL A 333 3.52 -10.81 -1.03
C VAL A 333 4.87 -10.82 -0.31
N THR A 334 5.57 -9.70 -0.31
CA THR A 334 6.96 -9.61 0.13
C THR A 334 7.16 -8.55 1.21
N GLY A 335 8.31 -8.57 1.88
CA GLY A 335 8.74 -7.51 2.79
C GLY A 335 9.24 -8.07 4.11
N ASN A 336 9.59 -7.17 5.03
CA ASN A 336 10.06 -7.52 6.37
C ASN A 336 8.97 -7.31 7.44
N GLY A 337 7.82 -6.76 7.06
CA GLY A 337 6.72 -6.49 7.97
C GLY A 337 5.90 -7.74 8.33
N GLY A 338 5.10 -7.60 9.38
CA GLY A 338 4.13 -8.62 9.78
C GLY A 338 2.76 -8.34 9.16
N LEU A 339 2.13 -9.37 8.60
CA LEU A 339 0.79 -9.29 8.01
C LEU A 339 -0.23 -10.08 8.85
N THR A 340 -1.31 -9.42 9.27
CA THR A 340 -2.48 -10.07 9.84
C THR A 340 -3.67 -9.87 8.90
N LEU A 341 -4.33 -10.95 8.54
CA LEU A 341 -5.51 -10.97 7.68
C LEU A 341 -6.72 -11.39 8.51
N ARG A 342 -7.83 -10.65 8.38
CA ARG A 342 -9.09 -10.97 9.05
C ARG A 342 -10.27 -10.99 8.09
N SER A 343 -10.83 -12.16 7.85
CA SER A 343 -11.97 -12.35 6.95
C SER A 343 -12.69 -13.67 7.25
N ASP A 344 -14.02 -13.64 7.22
CA ASP A 344 -14.85 -14.86 7.24
C ASP A 344 -15.01 -15.49 5.84
N GLN A 345 -14.30 -14.99 4.83
CA GLN A 345 -14.37 -15.41 3.43
C GLN A 345 -13.03 -16.00 2.95
N THR A 346 -12.84 -16.15 1.64
CA THR A 346 -11.63 -16.77 1.08
C THR A 346 -10.45 -15.80 1.04
N THR A 347 -9.32 -16.25 1.56
CA THR A 347 -7.99 -15.63 1.35
C THR A 347 -7.24 -16.43 0.29
N THR A 348 -6.81 -15.81 -0.80
CA THR A 348 -6.05 -16.51 -1.87
C THR A 348 -4.65 -15.91 -2.03
N PHE A 349 -3.63 -16.78 -2.00
CA PHE A 349 -2.25 -16.46 -2.37
C PHE A 349 -1.84 -17.16 -3.67
N ASP A 350 -1.76 -16.40 -4.77
CA ASP A 350 -1.30 -16.91 -6.07
C ASP A 350 0.23 -16.71 -6.26
N GLY A 351 0.79 -15.65 -5.68
CA GLY A 351 2.23 -15.38 -5.65
C GLY A 351 2.95 -15.97 -4.43
N PHE A 352 4.28 -16.06 -4.47
CA PHE A 352 5.06 -16.48 -3.29
C PHE A 352 4.94 -15.47 -2.16
N VAL A 353 5.00 -15.96 -0.92
CA VAL A 353 4.95 -15.11 0.27
C VAL A 353 6.31 -15.13 0.97
N LEU A 354 6.84 -13.95 1.26
CA LEU A 354 8.08 -13.74 2.02
C LEU A 354 7.92 -12.55 2.96
N LEU A 355 7.64 -12.80 4.24
CA LEU A 355 7.31 -11.76 5.22
C LEU A 355 8.13 -11.87 6.51
N GLY A 356 7.96 -10.91 7.41
CA GLY A 356 8.41 -11.04 8.80
C GLY A 356 7.56 -12.07 9.56
N SER A 357 6.23 -11.93 9.47
CA SER A 357 5.24 -12.87 10.02
C SER A 357 3.96 -12.86 9.18
N LEU A 358 3.17 -13.93 9.26
CA LEU A 358 1.85 -14.02 8.62
C LEU A 358 0.87 -14.69 9.56
N HIS A 359 -0.30 -14.06 9.77
CA HIS A 359 -1.40 -14.62 10.56
C HIS A 359 -2.71 -14.45 9.79
N THR A 360 -3.44 -15.54 9.57
CA THR A 360 -4.87 -15.50 9.21
C THR A 360 -5.73 -15.72 10.45
N ASP A 361 -6.92 -15.15 10.49
CA ASP A 361 -7.88 -15.40 11.57
C ASP A 361 -8.54 -16.77 11.44
N ALA A 362 -9.46 -17.08 12.36
CA ALA A 362 -10.15 -18.37 12.37
C ALA A 362 -11.35 -18.44 11.39
N GLY A 363 -11.72 -17.31 10.80
CA GLY A 363 -12.81 -17.20 9.83
C GLY A 363 -12.38 -17.63 8.43
N GLY A 364 -13.33 -18.07 7.62
CA GLY A 364 -13.08 -18.24 6.18
C GLY A 364 -12.29 -19.49 5.78
N THR A 365 -11.46 -19.35 4.73
CA THR A 365 -10.61 -20.41 4.18
C THR A 365 -9.44 -19.80 3.43
N THR A 366 -8.23 -20.31 3.64
CA THR A 366 -7.03 -19.90 2.95
C THR A 366 -6.70 -20.85 1.81
N VAL A 367 -6.77 -20.36 0.58
CA VAL A 367 -6.37 -21.07 -0.64
C VAL A 367 -4.93 -20.72 -0.98
N VAL A 368 -4.08 -21.74 -0.98
CA VAL A 368 -2.64 -21.61 -1.25
C VAL A 368 -2.35 -22.13 -2.65
N ASN A 369 -2.19 -21.20 -3.58
CA ASN A 369 -1.89 -21.45 -4.99
C ASN A 369 -0.45 -21.06 -5.36
N THR A 370 0.43 -21.05 -4.37
CA THR A 370 1.84 -20.69 -4.53
C THR A 370 2.77 -21.83 -4.13
N ALA A 371 4.03 -21.78 -4.61
CA ALA A 371 5.02 -22.81 -4.30
C ALA A 371 5.62 -22.65 -2.90
N SER A 372 5.56 -21.45 -2.31
CA SER A 372 6.23 -21.15 -1.06
C SER A 372 5.56 -20.04 -0.27
N ILE A 373 5.43 -20.28 1.03
CA ILE A 373 5.12 -19.28 2.05
C ILE A 373 6.24 -19.31 3.08
N THR A 374 6.97 -18.21 3.22
CA THR A 374 8.14 -18.11 4.10
C THR A 374 8.03 -16.89 4.98
N THR A 375 8.35 -17.07 6.26
CA THR A 375 8.55 -15.97 7.22
C THR A 375 10.02 -15.95 7.66
N THR A 376 10.55 -14.76 7.95
CA THR A 376 12.00 -14.53 8.13
C THR A 376 12.39 -14.06 9.53
N ASP A 377 11.45 -13.50 10.29
CA ASP A 377 11.61 -13.19 11.71
C ASP A 377 11.29 -14.46 12.51
N PRO A 378 11.89 -14.76 13.69
CA PRO A 378 11.44 -15.82 14.61
C PRO A 378 9.97 -15.73 15.09
N ASN A 379 9.15 -14.90 14.48
CA ASN A 379 7.72 -14.80 14.72
C ASN A 379 6.95 -15.90 13.98
N THR A 380 5.71 -16.13 14.41
CA THR A 380 4.87 -17.24 13.95
C THR A 380 4.39 -17.07 12.50
N LEU A 381 4.38 -18.19 11.76
CA LEU A 381 3.59 -18.39 10.55
C LEU A 381 2.32 -19.16 10.94
N GLU A 382 1.18 -18.46 10.98
CA GLU A 382 -0.07 -18.98 11.51
C GLU A 382 -1.20 -18.92 10.48
N PHE A 383 -1.86 -20.06 10.31
CA PHE A 383 -3.15 -20.16 9.64
C PHE A 383 -4.23 -20.50 10.66
N GLY A 384 -5.10 -19.53 10.95
CA GLY A 384 -6.21 -19.71 11.88
C GLY A 384 -7.37 -20.50 11.29
N ASP A 385 -7.52 -20.45 9.97
CA ASP A 385 -8.62 -20.97 9.16
C ASP A 385 -8.24 -22.26 8.41
N PRO A 386 -9.21 -22.99 7.83
CA PRO A 386 -8.92 -24.11 6.93
C PRO A 386 -7.99 -23.71 5.78
N VAL A 387 -6.99 -24.53 5.50
CA VAL A 387 -6.07 -24.35 4.37
C VAL A 387 -6.38 -25.35 3.27
N ILE A 388 -6.50 -24.87 2.03
CA ILE A 388 -6.64 -25.69 0.82
C ILE A 388 -5.41 -25.46 -0.07
N LEU A 389 -4.65 -26.52 -0.31
CA LEU A 389 -3.55 -26.50 -1.27
C LEU A 389 -4.09 -26.73 -2.67
N THR A 390 -3.69 -25.90 -3.63
CA THR A 390 -3.94 -26.12 -5.06
C THR A 390 -2.67 -26.50 -5.82
N ARG A 391 -1.55 -26.64 -5.10
CA ARG A 391 -0.27 -27.14 -5.60
C ARG A 391 0.66 -27.56 -4.45
N ASN A 392 1.75 -28.24 -4.79
CA ASN A 392 2.81 -28.57 -3.83
C ASN A 392 3.40 -27.28 -3.25
N THR A 393 3.45 -27.18 -1.92
CA THR A 393 3.82 -25.95 -1.23
C THR A 393 4.80 -26.19 -0.10
N ASN A 394 5.82 -25.34 -0.03
CA ASN A 394 6.75 -25.24 1.10
C ASN A 394 6.29 -24.12 2.04
N PHE A 395 6.03 -24.47 3.29
CA PHE A 395 5.82 -23.54 4.38
C PHE A 395 7.11 -23.50 5.20
N SER A 396 7.67 -22.32 5.42
CA SER A 396 8.88 -22.16 6.23
C SER A 396 8.72 -21.04 7.24
N ALA A 397 8.81 -21.37 8.53
CA ALA A 397 8.77 -20.41 9.63
C ALA A 397 10.16 -20.04 10.17
N GLY A 398 11.23 -20.53 9.52
CA GLY A 398 12.60 -20.32 10.01
C GLY A 398 12.76 -20.84 11.44
N ALA A 399 13.06 -19.93 12.37
CA ALA A 399 13.17 -20.22 13.80
C ALA A 399 11.86 -20.06 14.60
N GLY A 400 10.80 -19.54 13.98
CA GLY A 400 9.49 -19.37 14.59
C GLY A 400 8.60 -20.60 14.42
N ASP A 401 7.42 -20.57 15.04
CA ASP A 401 6.43 -21.64 14.97
C ASP A 401 5.65 -21.63 13.65
N LEU A 402 5.30 -22.82 13.16
CA LEU A 402 4.40 -23.03 12.04
C LEU A 402 3.11 -23.66 12.55
N ILE A 403 1.99 -22.93 12.46
CA ILE A 403 0.73 -23.33 13.08
C ILE A 403 -0.37 -23.42 12.03
N PHE A 404 -0.95 -24.61 11.87
CA PHE A 404 -2.22 -24.81 11.18
C PHE A 404 -3.28 -25.11 12.23
N ARG A 405 -4.15 -24.14 12.57
CA ARG A 405 -5.16 -24.32 13.62
C ARG A 405 -6.33 -25.20 13.20
N SER A 406 -6.60 -25.26 11.90
CA SER A 406 -7.73 -25.98 11.34
C SER A 406 -7.26 -27.05 10.33
N THR A 407 -8.18 -27.52 9.48
CA THR A 407 -7.89 -28.55 8.48
C THR A 407 -6.91 -28.07 7.42
N VAL A 408 -6.09 -29.01 6.91
CA VAL A 408 -5.26 -28.79 5.72
C VAL A 408 -5.60 -29.86 4.69
N ASP A 409 -6.13 -29.48 3.53
CA ASP A 409 -6.61 -30.41 2.50
C ASP A 409 -6.03 -30.07 1.10
N GLY A 410 -6.16 -31.01 0.16
CA GLY A 410 -5.80 -30.86 -1.25
C GLY A 410 -4.77 -31.91 -1.71
N PRO A 411 -4.83 -32.45 -2.95
CA PRO A 411 -4.08 -33.64 -3.35
C PRO A 411 -2.61 -33.31 -3.72
N PHE A 412 -1.95 -32.54 -2.87
CA PHE A 412 -0.63 -31.96 -3.08
C PHE A 412 0.28 -32.19 -1.87
N ALA A 413 1.57 -31.99 -2.08
CA ALA A 413 2.57 -32.11 -1.03
C ALA A 413 2.56 -30.88 -0.11
N LEU A 414 2.46 -31.14 1.19
CA LEU A 414 2.69 -30.18 2.26
C LEU A 414 4.08 -30.39 2.86
N ASN A 415 4.96 -29.43 2.65
CA ASN A 415 6.28 -29.41 3.26
C ASN A 415 6.28 -28.32 4.35
N ALA A 416 6.23 -28.72 5.62
CA ALA A 416 6.05 -27.86 6.78
C ALA A 416 7.36 -27.76 7.57
N PHE A 417 8.12 -26.70 7.34
CA PHE A 417 9.48 -26.55 7.87
C PHE A 417 9.56 -25.47 8.96
N SER A 418 9.98 -25.85 10.15
CA SER A 418 10.15 -24.97 11.30
C SER A 418 11.18 -25.54 12.27
N GLN A 419 12.15 -24.72 12.67
CA GLN A 419 13.06 -25.05 13.77
C GLN A 419 12.41 -24.82 15.15
N GLY A 420 11.21 -24.23 15.18
CA GLY A 420 10.33 -24.10 16.33
C GLY A 420 9.34 -25.27 16.42
N SER A 421 8.08 -25.01 16.74
CA SER A 421 7.03 -26.02 16.72
C SER A 421 6.23 -25.98 15.41
N THR A 422 6.09 -27.14 14.76
CA THR A 422 5.08 -27.36 13.71
C THR A 422 3.82 -27.95 14.35
N ILE A 423 2.69 -27.25 14.32
CA ILE A 423 1.44 -27.66 14.98
C ILE A 423 0.36 -27.93 13.93
N PHE A 424 -0.16 -29.15 13.93
CA PHE A 424 -1.36 -29.54 13.20
C PHE A 424 -2.54 -29.63 14.17
N GLY A 425 -3.26 -28.52 14.33
CA GLY A 425 -4.41 -28.37 15.23
C GLY A 425 -5.70 -29.03 14.75
N GLY A 426 -5.85 -29.18 13.43
CA GLY A 426 -6.99 -29.84 12.79
C GLY A 426 -6.61 -31.10 12.02
N VAL A 427 -7.61 -31.74 11.41
CA VAL A 427 -7.41 -32.93 10.57
C VAL A 427 -6.66 -32.55 9.30
N VAL A 428 -5.64 -33.33 8.94
CA VAL A 428 -4.84 -33.14 7.72
C VAL A 428 -5.20 -34.20 6.67
N GLY A 429 -5.56 -33.77 5.46
CA GLY A 429 -5.97 -34.61 4.33
C GLY A 429 -7.28 -35.36 4.57
N GLY A 430 -8.15 -34.83 5.43
CA GLY A 430 -9.39 -35.50 5.82
C GLY A 430 -10.44 -35.56 4.71
N THR A 431 -10.61 -34.45 3.99
CA THR A 431 -11.59 -34.32 2.91
C THR A 431 -10.96 -34.70 1.57
N ASP A 432 -9.76 -34.19 1.32
CA ASP A 432 -8.99 -34.45 0.12
C ASP A 432 -7.56 -34.83 0.53
N PRO A 433 -7.22 -36.14 0.56
CA PRO A 433 -5.96 -36.63 1.07
C PRO A 433 -4.75 -35.96 0.43
N LEU A 434 -3.83 -35.47 1.25
CA LEU A 434 -2.60 -34.85 0.76
C LEU A 434 -1.75 -35.88 -0.01
N ALA A 435 -0.96 -35.42 -0.97
CA ALA A 435 0.01 -36.30 -1.63
C ALA A 435 1.12 -36.71 -0.66
N GLN A 436 1.52 -35.78 0.21
CA GLN A 436 2.62 -35.96 1.16
C GLN A 436 2.50 -34.96 2.31
N VAL A 437 3.00 -35.36 3.48
CA VAL A 437 3.41 -34.45 4.56
C VAL A 437 4.89 -34.67 4.82
N ALA A 438 5.66 -33.59 4.90
CA ALA A 438 7.05 -33.64 5.34
C ALA A 438 7.34 -32.50 6.31
N THR A 439 7.98 -32.80 7.43
CA THR A 439 8.61 -31.80 8.29
C THR A 439 10.13 -31.83 8.15
N ASP A 440 10.80 -30.79 8.62
CA ASP A 440 12.26 -30.67 8.57
C ASP A 440 12.94 -31.45 9.69
N PHE A 441 14.18 -31.10 10.00
CA PHE A 441 14.91 -31.65 11.14
C PHE A 441 15.19 -30.51 12.10
N GLY A 442 14.76 -30.68 13.34
CA GLY A 442 14.94 -29.73 14.43
C GLY A 442 13.60 -29.14 14.86
N GLY A 443 13.44 -28.85 16.15
CA GLY A 443 12.13 -28.45 16.68
C GLY A 443 11.24 -29.65 17.05
N THR A 444 9.92 -29.46 16.99
CA THR A 444 8.91 -30.48 17.34
C THR A 444 7.72 -30.44 16.40
N THR A 445 7.12 -31.59 16.10
CA THR A 445 5.82 -31.67 15.41
C THR A 445 4.72 -32.09 16.38
N ALA A 446 3.69 -31.26 16.56
CA ALA A 446 2.51 -31.58 17.36
C ALA A 446 1.34 -32.03 16.47
N LEU A 447 0.78 -33.20 16.77
CA LEU A 447 -0.38 -33.78 16.09
C LEU A 447 -1.61 -33.67 16.99
N ASP A 448 -2.13 -32.46 17.10
CA ASP A 448 -3.24 -32.14 18.01
C ASP A 448 -4.61 -32.43 17.38
N GLY A 449 -4.70 -32.41 16.04
CA GLY A 449 -5.91 -32.72 15.28
C GLY A 449 -6.26 -34.21 15.20
N GLY A 450 -5.39 -35.10 15.69
CA GLY A 450 -5.65 -36.54 15.84
C GLY A 450 -5.79 -37.35 14.53
N ARG A 451 -5.61 -36.73 13.36
CA ARG A 451 -5.69 -37.48 12.09
C ARG A 451 -4.89 -36.84 10.96
N VAL A 452 -4.08 -37.65 10.29
CA VAL A 452 -3.35 -37.28 9.06
C VAL A 452 -3.52 -38.37 8.01
N VAL A 453 -4.11 -38.03 6.86
CA VAL A 453 -4.31 -38.95 5.74
C VAL A 453 -3.57 -38.43 4.52
N THR A 454 -2.74 -39.29 3.95
CA THR A 454 -2.01 -39.04 2.71
C THR A 454 -2.20 -40.18 1.73
N SER A 455 -2.07 -39.90 0.43
CA SER A 455 -1.95 -40.96 -0.59
C SER A 455 -0.51 -41.46 -0.74
N GLY A 456 0.47 -40.61 -0.41
CA GLY A 456 1.89 -40.93 -0.41
C GLY A 456 2.51 -40.93 0.98
N MET A 457 3.75 -40.44 1.07
CA MET A 457 4.59 -40.51 2.26
C MET A 457 4.20 -39.46 3.32
N GLN A 458 4.31 -39.84 4.58
CA GLN A 458 4.41 -38.94 5.73
C GLN A 458 5.82 -39.07 6.31
N SER A 459 6.57 -37.98 6.35
CA SER A 459 7.93 -37.95 6.88
C SER A 459 8.04 -36.90 7.98
N TYR A 460 8.12 -37.35 9.21
CA TYR A 460 8.31 -36.50 10.37
C TYR A 460 9.80 -36.52 10.75
N GLY A 461 10.53 -35.46 10.38
CA GLY A 461 11.97 -35.39 10.64
C GLY A 461 12.32 -34.96 12.07
N ASP A 462 11.35 -34.43 12.81
CA ASP A 462 11.48 -33.93 14.18
C ASP A 462 10.98 -34.93 15.23
N ALA A 463 11.09 -34.56 16.50
CA ALA A 463 10.35 -35.25 17.56
C ALA A 463 8.86 -34.95 17.43
N VAL A 464 8.03 -36.00 17.44
CA VAL A 464 6.57 -35.90 17.35
C VAL A 464 5.95 -35.97 18.75
N VAL A 465 5.01 -35.07 19.01
CA VAL A 465 4.17 -35.06 20.21
C VAL A 465 2.71 -35.23 19.80
N LEU A 466 2.03 -36.22 20.38
CA LEU A 466 0.60 -36.42 20.19
C LEU A 466 -0.16 -35.52 21.17
N GLY A 467 -1.07 -34.70 20.66
CA GLY A 467 -2.01 -33.91 21.46
C GLY A 467 -3.41 -34.53 21.56
N ALA A 468 -3.68 -35.57 20.76
CA ALA A 468 -4.92 -36.34 20.75
C ALA A 468 -4.65 -37.78 20.31
N ASP A 469 -5.63 -38.67 20.48
CA ASP A 469 -5.61 -39.99 19.84
C ASP A 469 -5.46 -39.81 18.33
N THR A 470 -4.43 -40.42 17.76
CA THR A 470 -3.93 -40.08 16.43
C THR A 470 -4.02 -41.27 15.48
N LEU A 471 -4.70 -41.05 14.34
CA LEU A 471 -4.69 -41.95 13.19
C LEU A 471 -3.82 -41.37 12.07
N LEU A 472 -2.79 -42.13 11.67
CA LEU A 472 -1.99 -41.83 10.49
C LEU A 472 -2.26 -42.87 9.42
N SER A 473 -2.57 -42.42 8.21
CA SER A 473 -2.83 -43.30 7.07
C SER A 473 -2.06 -42.81 5.85
N GLY A 474 -1.20 -43.66 5.28
CA GLY A 474 -0.41 -43.31 4.09
C GLY A 474 0.18 -44.51 3.36
N ALA A 475 0.99 -44.24 2.34
CA ALA A 475 1.81 -45.27 1.72
C ALA A 475 2.99 -45.64 2.62
N THR A 476 3.65 -44.62 3.18
CA THR A 476 4.85 -44.76 4.01
C THR A 476 4.77 -43.77 5.17
N LEU A 477 5.09 -44.23 6.38
CA LEU A 477 5.20 -43.41 7.58
C LEU A 477 6.63 -43.48 8.10
N ARG A 478 7.32 -42.34 8.23
CA ARG A 478 8.70 -42.28 8.75
C ARG A 478 8.78 -41.28 9.90
N PHE A 479 9.34 -41.73 11.01
CA PHE A 479 9.67 -40.90 12.17
C PHE A 479 11.18 -40.95 12.38
N ALA A 480 11.84 -39.81 12.22
CA ALA A 480 13.28 -39.72 12.46
C ALA A 480 13.59 -39.53 13.96
N GLY A 481 12.72 -38.81 14.69
CA GLY A 481 12.84 -38.54 16.12
C GLY A 481 12.03 -39.46 17.03
N THR A 482 11.79 -39.01 18.27
CA THR A 482 10.89 -39.70 19.21
C THR A 482 9.43 -39.46 18.86
N VAL A 483 8.55 -40.33 19.35
CA VAL A 483 7.10 -40.13 19.30
C VAL A 483 6.55 -40.27 20.70
N ASP A 484 6.04 -39.20 21.30
CA ASP A 484 5.61 -39.14 22.70
C ASP A 484 4.19 -38.55 22.83
N GLY A 485 3.54 -38.78 23.97
CA GLY A 485 2.23 -38.20 24.29
C GLY A 485 1.27 -39.24 24.86
N ALA A 486 0.46 -38.89 25.86
CA ALA A 486 -0.39 -39.85 26.59
C ALA A 486 -1.65 -40.28 25.81
N PHE A 487 -1.52 -40.51 24.50
CA PHE A 487 -2.59 -40.79 23.55
C PHE A 487 -2.30 -42.03 22.73
N ALA A 488 -3.33 -42.59 22.11
CA ALA A 488 -3.20 -43.73 21.22
C ALA A 488 -2.61 -43.31 19.87
N LEU A 489 -1.74 -44.15 19.29
CA LEU A 489 -1.28 -44.01 17.92
C LEU A 489 -1.69 -45.23 17.10
N GLU A 490 -2.47 -44.99 16.04
CA GLU A 490 -2.74 -45.94 14.98
C GLU A 490 -1.94 -45.51 13.74
N ALA A 491 -0.85 -46.24 13.44
CA ALA A 491 0.07 -45.95 12.35
C ALA A 491 -0.16 -46.94 11.21
N ASN A 492 -0.99 -46.55 10.25
CA ASN A 492 -1.41 -47.40 9.15
C ASN A 492 -0.66 -47.04 7.87
N ALA A 493 0.17 -47.95 7.37
CA ALA A 493 0.96 -47.75 6.17
C ALA A 493 0.89 -48.95 5.24
N THR A 494 0.49 -48.71 3.99
CA THR A 494 0.37 -49.81 3.01
C THR A 494 1.73 -50.39 2.55
N VAL A 495 2.84 -49.70 2.80
CA VAL A 495 4.20 -50.11 2.40
C VAL A 495 5.15 -50.23 3.59
N GLU A 496 5.37 -49.15 4.33
CA GLU A 496 6.40 -49.09 5.38
C GLU A 496 6.00 -48.14 6.52
N THR A 497 6.14 -48.60 7.75
CA THR A 497 6.12 -47.79 8.97
C THR A 497 7.50 -47.88 9.65
N ALA A 498 8.23 -46.78 9.77
CA ALA A 498 9.59 -46.77 10.33
C ALA A 498 9.73 -45.77 11.49
N PHE A 499 10.01 -46.29 12.68
CA PHE A 499 10.37 -45.52 13.87
C PHE A 499 11.88 -45.62 14.10
N SER A 500 12.60 -44.52 13.84
CA SER A 500 14.05 -44.45 14.03
C SER A 500 14.45 -44.05 15.46
N GLY A 501 13.54 -43.41 16.20
CA GLY A 501 13.69 -43.06 17.61
C GLY A 501 12.79 -43.91 18.53
N ALA A 502 12.89 -43.64 19.84
CA ALA A 502 12.05 -44.30 20.83
C ALA A 502 10.60 -43.78 20.77
N VAL A 503 9.65 -44.67 20.99
CA VAL A 503 8.21 -44.35 21.08
C VAL A 503 7.77 -44.41 22.54
N GLY A 504 7.20 -43.34 23.06
CA GLY A 504 6.75 -43.19 24.44
C GLY A 504 7.89 -43.17 25.47
N GLY A 505 9.11 -42.82 25.04
CA GLY A 505 10.30 -42.82 25.89
C GLY A 505 10.30 -41.74 26.97
N VAL A 506 9.66 -40.60 26.70
CA VAL A 506 9.46 -39.51 27.67
C VAL A 506 8.06 -39.60 28.25
N THR A 507 7.03 -39.61 27.39
CA THR A 507 5.63 -39.75 27.80
C THR A 507 5.04 -40.96 27.09
N LYS A 508 4.82 -42.04 27.85
CA LYS A 508 4.26 -43.31 27.33
C LYS A 508 2.99 -43.06 26.53
N LEU A 509 2.89 -43.71 25.37
CA LEU A 509 1.65 -43.68 24.59
C LEU A 509 0.55 -44.47 25.29
N ALA A 510 -0.71 -44.11 25.04
CA ALA A 510 -1.84 -44.90 25.54
C ALA A 510 -1.88 -46.28 24.88
N SER A 511 -1.60 -46.36 23.58
CA SER A 511 -1.41 -47.60 22.83
C SER A 511 -0.65 -47.32 21.53
N LEU A 512 -0.09 -48.37 20.93
CA LEU A 512 0.44 -48.32 19.58
C LEU A 512 -0.12 -49.50 18.78
N SER A 513 -0.74 -49.21 17.64
CA SER A 513 -1.18 -50.22 16.67
C SER A 513 -0.76 -49.90 15.25
N THR A 514 -0.52 -50.95 14.46
CA THR A 514 -0.31 -50.85 13.00
C THR A 514 -1.31 -51.72 12.24
N ASP A 515 -1.52 -51.39 10.97
CA ASP A 515 -2.36 -52.16 10.04
C ASP A 515 -1.68 -53.42 9.52
N ALA A 516 -2.43 -54.21 8.76
CA ALA A 516 -1.93 -55.42 8.13
C ALA A 516 -1.41 -55.12 6.72
N GLY A 517 -0.32 -55.80 6.34
CA GLY A 517 0.40 -55.53 5.09
C GLY A 517 1.69 -54.74 5.36
N GLY A 518 2.53 -54.55 4.35
CA GLY A 518 3.74 -53.75 4.49
C GLY A 518 4.74 -54.27 5.52
N THR A 519 5.57 -53.37 6.03
CA THR A 519 6.59 -53.66 7.06
C THR A 519 6.59 -52.58 8.12
N VAL A 520 6.86 -52.98 9.37
CA VAL A 520 7.15 -52.04 10.45
C VAL A 520 8.54 -52.27 11.01
N SER A 521 9.26 -51.18 11.31
CA SER A 521 10.53 -51.23 12.06
C SER A 521 10.47 -50.30 13.26
N LEU A 522 10.84 -50.82 14.44
CA LEU A 522 10.74 -50.11 15.71
C LEU A 522 12.04 -50.19 16.50
N GLN A 523 12.36 -49.12 17.21
CA GLN A 523 13.34 -49.15 18.30
C GLN A 523 12.64 -49.53 19.62
N SER A 524 12.93 -48.84 20.72
CA SER A 524 12.23 -49.06 22.00
C SER A 524 10.84 -48.42 21.99
N VAL A 525 9.84 -49.12 22.55
CA VAL A 525 8.44 -48.67 22.63
C VAL A 525 7.92 -48.83 24.05
N ALA A 526 7.42 -47.75 24.64
CA ALA A 526 6.79 -47.77 25.96
C ALA A 526 5.36 -47.23 25.88
N THR A 527 4.40 -48.04 26.33
CA THR A 527 2.99 -47.68 26.37
C THR A 527 2.40 -47.95 27.76
N SER A 528 1.29 -47.28 28.10
CA SER A 528 0.48 -47.66 29.25
C SER A 528 -0.50 -48.78 28.90
N GLY A 529 -1.04 -48.77 27.68
CA GLY A 529 -1.96 -49.78 27.16
C GLY A 529 -1.32 -50.69 26.10
N PRO A 530 -2.13 -51.33 25.23
CA PRO A 530 -1.68 -52.41 24.36
C PRO A 530 -0.71 -51.95 23.25
N GLN A 531 0.16 -52.87 22.84
CA GLN A 531 0.97 -52.77 21.63
C GLN A 531 0.57 -53.88 20.66
N ARG A 532 0.20 -53.54 19.43
CA ARG A 532 -0.21 -54.50 18.41
C ARG A 532 0.40 -54.18 17.06
N TYR A 533 1.18 -55.12 16.52
CA TYR A 533 1.84 -54.97 15.23
C TYR A 533 1.28 -55.99 14.26
N SER A 534 0.59 -55.52 13.22
CA SER A 534 -0.17 -56.38 12.29
C SER A 534 0.49 -56.54 10.92
N ASP A 535 1.60 -55.82 10.66
CA ASP A 535 2.32 -55.80 9.39
C ASP A 535 2.80 -57.19 8.95
N ASP A 536 3.11 -57.37 7.66
CA ASP A 536 3.62 -58.66 7.15
C ASP A 536 4.96 -59.04 7.80
N VAL A 537 5.82 -58.05 8.04
CA VAL A 537 7.10 -58.19 8.73
C VAL A 537 7.27 -57.10 9.78
N VAL A 538 7.49 -57.51 11.03
CA VAL A 538 7.71 -56.63 12.18
C VAL A 538 9.18 -56.75 12.62
N THR A 539 9.95 -55.69 12.46
CA THR A 539 11.36 -55.62 12.84
C THR A 539 11.52 -54.98 14.21
N LEU A 540 12.08 -55.73 15.16
CA LEU A 540 12.26 -55.30 16.54
C LEU A 540 13.73 -55.08 16.90
N ALA A 541 14.03 -53.97 17.57
CA ALA A 541 15.35 -53.65 18.11
C ALA A 541 15.24 -52.74 19.36
N GLY A 542 15.18 -53.33 20.55
CA GLY A 542 15.16 -52.58 21.81
C GLY A 542 14.16 -53.10 22.84
N ASP A 543 13.75 -52.22 23.75
CA ASP A 543 12.84 -52.56 24.85
C ASP A 543 11.39 -52.20 24.53
N TYR A 544 10.49 -53.16 24.66
CA TYR A 544 9.05 -53.03 24.42
C TYR A 544 8.32 -53.23 25.75
N SER A 545 7.74 -52.17 26.29
CA SER A 545 7.10 -52.19 27.62
C SER A 545 5.67 -51.70 27.61
N THR A 546 4.80 -52.42 28.33
CA THR A 546 3.40 -52.03 28.57
C THR A 546 3.13 -51.95 30.08
N SER A 547 1.95 -51.45 30.50
CA SER A 547 1.53 -51.47 31.92
C SER A 547 0.35 -52.42 32.10
N ASP A 548 0.64 -53.71 32.30
CA ASP A 548 -0.35 -54.80 32.43
C ASP A 548 -1.24 -54.99 31.18
N ALA A 549 -0.74 -54.61 30.00
CA ALA A 549 -1.45 -54.68 28.72
C ALA A 549 -0.74 -55.60 27.71
N PRO A 550 -1.45 -56.18 26.73
CA PRO A 550 -0.83 -57.14 25.81
C PRO A 550 0.19 -56.48 24.87
N PHE A 551 1.25 -57.24 24.57
CA PHE A 551 2.14 -57.04 23.43
C PHE A 551 1.86 -58.14 22.42
N THR A 552 1.53 -57.77 21.19
CA THR A 552 1.21 -58.73 20.13
C THR A 552 1.89 -58.37 18.82
N VAL A 553 2.59 -59.34 18.23
CA VAL A 553 2.97 -59.34 16.81
C VAL A 553 2.14 -60.42 16.12
N ASP A 554 1.32 -60.04 15.13
CA ASP A 554 0.40 -60.99 14.50
C ASP A 554 1.06 -61.93 13.51
N ARG A 555 2.15 -61.48 12.86
CA ARG A 555 2.78 -62.16 11.71
C ARG A 555 4.27 -62.39 11.94
N VAL A 556 5.10 -62.22 10.91
CA VAL A 556 6.54 -62.53 10.98
C VAL A 556 7.26 -61.47 11.79
N THR A 557 8.10 -61.91 12.73
CA THR A 557 9.01 -61.05 13.49
C THR A 557 10.42 -61.21 12.96
N MET A 558 11.16 -60.11 12.88
CA MET A 558 12.60 -60.11 12.63
C MET A 558 13.30 -59.38 13.76
N LEU A 559 14.28 -60.02 14.40
CA LEU A 559 15.09 -59.39 15.44
C LEU A 559 16.32 -58.75 14.80
N ALA A 560 16.33 -57.41 14.69
CA ALA A 560 17.45 -56.65 14.16
C ALA A 560 18.50 -56.29 15.24
N GLY A 561 18.17 -56.51 16.52
CA GLY A 561 19.05 -56.24 17.66
C GLY A 561 18.63 -57.00 18.91
N ALA A 562 19.20 -56.62 20.05
CA ALA A 562 18.73 -57.12 21.34
C ALA A 562 17.30 -56.63 21.58
N THR A 563 16.40 -57.54 21.96
CA THR A 563 14.98 -57.25 22.12
C THR A 563 14.49 -57.78 23.46
N THR A 564 13.90 -56.89 24.26
CA THR A 564 13.25 -57.23 25.54
C THR A 564 11.78 -56.88 25.45
N VAL A 565 10.89 -57.79 25.85
CA VAL A 565 9.45 -57.48 25.97
C VAL A 565 9.05 -57.63 27.44
N ALA A 566 8.47 -56.57 28.02
CA ALA A 566 8.08 -56.50 29.43
C ALA A 566 6.66 -55.94 29.59
N THR A 567 5.69 -56.82 29.85
CA THR A 567 4.26 -56.47 29.85
C THR A 567 3.61 -56.47 31.23
N GLY A 568 4.36 -56.72 32.31
CA GLY A 568 3.78 -56.99 33.63
C GLY A 568 2.90 -58.24 33.58
N ASN A 569 1.60 -58.09 33.84
CA ASN A 569 0.61 -59.17 33.71
C ASN A 569 0.02 -59.34 32.29
N GLY A 570 0.37 -58.46 31.35
CA GLY A 570 -0.11 -58.52 29.97
C GLY A 570 0.46 -59.72 29.20
N ALA A 571 -0.32 -60.29 28.27
CA ALA A 571 0.17 -61.38 27.43
C ALA A 571 1.24 -60.90 26.43
N ILE A 572 2.23 -61.74 26.17
CA ILE A 572 3.21 -61.56 25.09
C ILE A 572 2.88 -62.59 24.01
N THR A 573 2.53 -62.14 22.81
CA THR A 573 2.09 -63.00 21.71
C THR A 573 2.92 -62.74 20.45
N PHE A 574 3.51 -63.81 19.92
CA PHE A 574 4.09 -63.86 18.58
C PHE A 574 3.27 -64.85 17.74
N GLY A 575 2.47 -64.35 16.81
CA GLY A 575 1.53 -65.12 16.00
C GLY A 575 2.18 -65.84 14.81
N GLY A 576 3.37 -65.41 14.38
CA GLY A 576 4.14 -66.01 13.29
C GLY A 576 5.56 -66.42 13.69
N THR A 577 6.40 -66.69 12.68
CA THR A 577 7.82 -67.02 12.86
C THR A 577 8.58 -65.84 13.47
N VAL A 578 9.50 -66.14 14.39
CA VAL A 578 10.46 -65.20 14.99
C VAL A 578 11.88 -65.54 14.55
#